data_AF-A0A7D5MQU4-F1
#
_entry.id   AF-A0A7D5MQU4-F1
#
_cell.length_a   1.000
_cell.length_b   1.000
_cell.length_c   1.000
_cell.angle_alpha   90.00
_cell.angle_beta   90.00
_cell.angle_gamma   90.00
#
_symmetry.space_group_name_H-M   'P 1'
#
loop_
_entity.id
_entity.type
_entity.pdbx_description
1 polymer ?
#
loop_
_entity_poly.entity_id
_entity_poly.type
_entity_poly.pdbx_seq_one_letter_code
_entity_poly.pdbx_strand_id
1 'polypeptide(L)'
;MNTAAHTNKLDLSCKNLQTIPPELYEESNLEELWLDDNQIMQLPKEIQQLSSLKKFSIYKNQLDSLDVLCQMIQLERINASVNKLSSLPELIGNLKIFKF
;
A
#
# COMPACT_ATOMS: atom_id res chain seq x y z
N MET A 1 -0.74 -32.03 4.51
CA MET A 1 -2.21 -31.89 4.51
C MET A 1 -2.58 -30.71 5.41
N ASN A 2 -2.71 -29.52 4.84
CA ASN A 2 -3.69 -28.49 5.19
C ASN A 2 -3.57 -27.39 4.12
N THR A 3 -4.29 -27.56 3.01
CA THR A 3 -4.36 -26.60 1.91
C THR A 3 -5.37 -25.53 2.28
N ALA A 4 -4.94 -24.54 3.07
CA ALA A 4 -5.60 -23.25 3.15
C ALA A 4 -4.74 -22.27 2.35
N ALA A 5 -5.33 -21.59 1.37
CA ALA A 5 -4.69 -20.44 0.74
C ALA A 5 -4.50 -19.37 1.83
N HIS A 6 -3.31 -19.35 2.45
CA HIS A 6 -2.96 -18.34 3.44
C HIS A 6 -2.67 -17.06 2.66
N THR A 7 -3.69 -16.24 2.46
CA THR A 7 -3.48 -14.85 2.05
C THR A 7 -2.66 -14.19 3.16
N ASN A 8 -1.42 -13.81 2.88
CA ASN A 8 -0.59 -13.10 3.86
C ASN A 8 -1.11 -11.66 3.95
N LYS A 9 -1.63 -11.32 5.13
CA LYS A 9 -2.17 -10.00 5.44
C LYS A 9 -1.38 -9.42 6.60
N LEU A 10 -1.01 -8.16 6.48
CA LEU A 10 -0.35 -7.43 7.55
C LEU A 10 -1.09 -6.13 7.85
N ASP A 11 -1.37 -5.91 9.13
CA ASP A 11 -1.97 -4.70 9.64
C ASP A 11 -1.00 -3.98 10.57
N LEU A 12 -0.58 -2.80 10.15
CA LEU A 12 0.29 -1.86 10.86
C LEU A 12 -0.42 -0.53 11.09
N SER A 13 -1.75 -0.53 11.15
CA SER A 13 -2.56 0.66 11.41
C SER A 13 -2.38 1.19 12.83
N CYS A 14 -2.53 2.51 13.02
CA CYS A 14 -2.43 3.19 14.32
C CYS A 14 -1.08 2.98 15.06
N LYS A 15 0.04 2.93 14.32
CA LYS A 15 1.38 2.69 14.88
C LYS A 15 2.26 3.93 14.94
N ASN A 16 1.73 5.11 14.60
CA ASN A 16 2.49 6.36 14.48
C ASN A 16 3.71 6.22 13.54
N LEU A 17 3.60 5.37 12.51
CA LEU A 17 4.66 5.17 11.54
C LEU A 17 4.83 6.43 10.70
N GLN A 18 6.08 6.88 10.56
CA GLN A 18 6.45 7.95 9.62
C GLN A 18 6.91 7.39 8.27
N THR A 19 7.30 6.12 8.24
CA THR A 19 7.71 5.37 7.05
C THR A 19 7.35 3.91 7.20
N ILE A 20 7.42 3.16 6.10
CA ILE A 20 7.22 1.71 6.09
C ILE A 20 8.53 1.03 6.54
N PRO A 21 8.48 0.09 7.50
CA PRO A 21 9.65 -0.64 7.97
C PRO A 21 10.34 -1.39 6.82
N PRO A 22 11.68 -1.31 6.69
CA PRO A 22 12.40 -1.93 5.57
C PRO A 22 12.30 -3.44 5.51
N GLU A 23 12.10 -4.08 6.66
CA GLU A 23 11.91 -5.53 6.76
C GLU A 23 10.67 -6.01 6.01
N LEU A 24 9.68 -5.13 5.80
CA LEU A 24 8.48 -5.47 5.07
C LEU A 24 8.76 -5.81 3.60
N TYR A 25 9.78 -5.19 2.99
CA TYR A 25 10.04 -5.36 1.56
C TYR A 25 10.58 -6.74 1.21
N GLU A 26 11.08 -7.50 2.20
CA GLU A 26 11.52 -8.89 2.03
C GLU A 26 10.33 -9.88 1.97
N GLU A 27 9.15 -9.47 2.42
CA GLU A 27 7.93 -10.29 2.46
C GLU A 27 7.24 -10.37 1.10
N SER A 28 7.90 -11.03 0.15
CA SER A 28 7.44 -11.20 -1.24
C SER A 28 6.06 -11.85 -1.41
N ASN A 29 5.55 -12.53 -0.38
CA ASN A 29 4.24 -13.21 -0.40
C ASN A 29 3.10 -12.36 0.17
N LEU A 30 3.35 -11.13 0.62
CA LEU A 30 2.33 -10.26 1.21
C LEU A 30 1.28 -9.84 0.17
N GLU A 31 0.01 -10.13 0.44
CA GLU A 31 -1.11 -9.84 -0.47
C GLU A 31 -1.96 -8.65 -0.01
N GLU A 32 -2.08 -8.41 1.30
CA GLU A 32 -2.84 -7.28 1.85
C GLU A 32 -2.01 -6.52 2.90
N LEU A 33 -1.91 -5.20 2.74
CA LEU A 33 -1.19 -4.31 3.65
C LEU A 33 -2.10 -3.17 4.10
N TRP A 34 -2.20 -2.98 5.41
CA TRP A 34 -2.98 -1.91 6.04
C TRP A 34 -2.06 -1.02 6.87
N LEU A 35 -2.01 0.26 6.53
CA LEU A 35 -1.19 1.30 7.16
C LEU A 35 -2.05 2.48 7.62
N ASP A 36 -3.30 2.22 7.96
CA ASP A 36 -4.28 3.26 8.22
C ASP A 36 -3.93 4.04 9.51
N ASP A 37 -4.27 5.32 9.55
CA ASP A 37 -4.06 6.20 10.72
C ASP A 37 -2.59 6.22 11.19
N ASN A 38 -1.69 6.50 10.25
CA ASN A 38 -0.28 6.71 10.50
C ASN A 38 0.15 8.13 10.04
N GLN A 39 1.45 8.41 10.07
CA GLN A 39 2.04 9.70 9.73
C GLN A 39 2.95 9.60 8.50
N ILE A 40 2.67 8.65 7.61
CA ILE A 40 3.50 8.37 6.43
C ILE A 40 3.33 9.52 5.43
N MET A 41 4.45 10.18 5.11
CA MET A 41 4.48 11.30 4.18
C MET A 41 4.81 10.88 2.76
N GLN A 42 5.61 9.83 2.60
CA GLN A 42 6.03 9.33 1.30
C GLN A 42 6.15 7.81 1.32
N LEU A 43 5.92 7.19 0.16
CA LEU A 43 6.17 5.78 -0.05
C LEU A 43 7.57 5.61 -0.66
N PRO A 44 8.45 4.81 -0.03
CA PRO A 44 9.78 4.53 -0.57
C PRO A 44 9.67 3.64 -1.82
N LYS A 45 10.67 3.72 -2.72
CA LYS A 45 10.66 2.96 -4.00
C LYS A 45 10.63 1.46 -3.78
N GLU A 46 11.21 1.02 -2.67
CA GLU A 46 11.30 -0.36 -2.21
C GLU A 46 9.92 -0.99 -1.99
N ILE A 47 8.84 -0.21 -1.84
CA ILE A 47 7.47 -0.74 -1.78
C ILE A 47 7.09 -1.59 -3.00
N GLN A 48 7.74 -1.35 -4.13
CA GLN A 48 7.57 -2.12 -5.37
C GLN A 48 8.05 -3.56 -5.25
N GLN A 49 8.89 -3.89 -4.25
CA GLN A 49 9.33 -5.25 -3.96
C GLN A 49 8.19 -6.14 -3.43
N LEU A 50 7.11 -5.54 -2.91
CA LEU A 50 5.86 -6.22 -2.55
C LEU A 50 5.07 -6.64 -3.80
N SER A 51 5.69 -7.46 -4.65
CA SER A 51 5.20 -7.83 -5.97
C SER A 51 3.90 -8.63 -5.97
N SER A 52 3.56 -9.28 -4.83
CA SER A 52 2.31 -10.02 -4.64
C SER A 52 1.17 -9.18 -4.05
N LEU A 53 1.40 -7.89 -3.75
CA LEU A 53 0.42 -7.06 -3.05
C LEU A 53 -0.77 -6.75 -3.96
N LYS A 54 -1.96 -7.16 -3.51
CA LYS A 54 -3.25 -6.96 -4.22
C LYS A 54 -4.11 -5.88 -3.59
N LYS A 55 -4.04 -5.72 -2.26
CA LYS A 55 -4.82 -4.72 -1.53
C LYS A 55 -3.91 -3.89 -0.66
N PHE A 56 -4.04 -2.58 -0.79
CA PHE A 56 -3.26 -1.64 -0.01
C PHE A 56 -4.15 -0.54 0.57
N SER A 57 -4.14 -0.39 1.89
CA SER A 57 -4.80 0.72 2.57
C SER A 57 -3.75 1.58 3.28
N ILE A 58 -3.80 2.87 3.00
CA ILE A 58 -3.00 3.93 3.63
C ILE A 58 -3.90 5.11 3.97
N TYR A 59 -5.11 4.79 4.43
CA TYR A 59 -6.11 5.77 4.83
C TYR A 59 -5.57 6.65 5.95
N LYS A 60 -5.92 7.94 5.93
CA LYS A 60 -5.58 8.89 7.00
C LYS A 60 -4.06 8.93 7.26
N ASN A 61 -3.32 9.30 6.22
CA ASN A 61 -1.88 9.53 6.24
C ASN A 61 -1.57 10.91 5.63
N GLN A 62 -0.32 11.17 5.26
CA GLN A 62 0.13 12.48 4.77
C GLN A 62 0.75 12.42 3.37
N LEU A 63 0.42 11.40 2.57
CA LEU A 63 0.99 11.20 1.22
C LEU A 63 0.62 12.34 0.27
N ASP A 64 1.60 12.80 -0.50
CA ASP A 64 1.44 13.82 -1.55
C ASP A 64 1.38 13.24 -2.98
N SER A 65 1.95 12.05 -3.19
CA SER A 65 1.96 11.31 -4.46
C SER A 65 1.76 9.79 -4.26
N LEU A 66 1.30 9.13 -5.33
CA LEU A 66 1.18 7.68 -5.45
C LEU A 66 2.00 7.11 -6.63
N ASP A 67 2.90 7.90 -7.23
CA ASP A 67 3.58 7.54 -8.49
C ASP A 67 4.36 6.22 -8.40
N VAL A 68 4.91 5.92 -7.22
CA VAL A 68 5.66 4.69 -6.97
C VAL A 68 4.82 3.42 -7.17
N LEU A 69 3.50 3.52 -6.98
CA LEU A 69 2.58 2.39 -7.09
C LEU A 69 2.24 2.04 -8.53
N CYS A 70 2.57 2.90 -9.51
CA CYS A 70 2.34 2.62 -10.94
C CYS A 70 3.04 1.36 -11.45
N GLN A 71 4.09 0.90 -10.75
CA GLN A 71 4.84 -0.30 -11.11
C GLN A 71 4.32 -1.58 -10.43
N MET A 72 3.36 -1.45 -9.50
CA MET A 72 2.78 -2.57 -8.76
C MET A 72 1.63 -3.22 -9.54
N ILE A 73 1.98 -4.00 -10.55
CA ILE A 73 1.02 -4.57 -11.54
C ILE A 73 -0.01 -5.55 -10.95
N GLN A 74 0.26 -6.12 -9.77
CA GLN A 74 -0.66 -7.04 -9.07
C GLN A 74 -1.62 -6.31 -8.14
N LEU A 75 -1.42 -5.01 -7.91
CA LEU A 75 -2.30 -4.24 -7.06
C LEU A 75 -3.68 -4.17 -7.73
N GLU A 76 -4.74 -4.40 -6.96
CA GLU A 76 -6.12 -4.41 -7.46
C GLU A 76 -6.95 -3.31 -6.80
N ARG A 77 -6.67 -3.05 -5.52
CA ARG A 77 -7.42 -2.11 -4.68
C ARG A 77 -6.48 -1.26 -3.87
N ILE A 78 -6.74 0.05 -3.90
CA ILE A 78 -6.06 1.01 -3.04
C ILE A 78 -7.06 1.92 -2.35
N ASN A 79 -6.86 2.11 -1.05
CA ASN A 79 -7.49 3.17 -0.28
C ASN A 79 -6.42 4.15 0.20
N ALA A 80 -6.37 5.32 -0.44
CA ALA A 80 -5.51 6.43 -0.05
C ALA A 80 -6.34 7.67 0.35
N SER A 81 -7.58 7.44 0.79
CA SER A 81 -8.49 8.46 1.28
C SER A 81 -7.90 9.20 2.49
N VAL A 82 -8.24 10.48 2.67
CA VAL A 82 -7.67 11.33 3.73
C VAL A 82 -6.12 11.34 3.69
N ASN A 83 -5.56 11.80 2.57
CA ASN A 83 -4.14 12.11 2.40
C ASN A 83 -3.98 13.52 1.80
N LYS A 84 -2.75 13.94 1.47
CA LYS A 84 -2.44 15.24 0.84
C LYS A 84 -2.30 15.13 -0.69
N LEU A 85 -2.90 14.11 -1.29
CA LEU A 85 -2.81 13.83 -2.72
C LEU A 85 -3.43 14.96 -3.54
N SER A 86 -2.61 15.62 -4.37
CA SER A 86 -3.07 16.70 -5.26
C SER A 86 -3.55 16.18 -6.62
N SER A 87 -3.02 15.06 -7.07
CA SER A 87 -3.37 14.40 -8.32
C SER A 87 -3.33 12.88 -8.17
N LEU A 88 -3.79 12.17 -9.21
CA LEU A 88 -3.48 10.76 -9.39
C LEU A 88 -2.47 10.60 -10.51
N PRO A 89 -1.57 9.62 -10.42
CA PRO A 89 -0.72 9.24 -11.54
C PRO A 89 -1.58 8.81 -12.74
N GLU A 90 -1.22 9.23 -13.96
CA GLU A 90 -1.89 8.79 -15.19
C GLU A 90 -1.82 7.27 -15.39
N LEU A 91 -0.72 6.65 -14.94
CA LEU A 91 -0.41 5.23 -15.15
C LEU A 91 -0.99 4.29 -14.09
N ILE A 92 -1.74 4.79 -13.11
CA ILE A 92 -2.47 3.94 -12.15
C ILE A 92 -3.67 3.20 -12.81
N GLY A 93 -3.82 3.33 -14.14
CA GLY A 93 -4.87 2.80 -15.01
C GLY A 93 -5.01 1.28 -15.02
N ASN A 94 -5.61 0.76 -13.94
CA ASN A 94 -6.44 -0.45 -13.80
C ASN A 94 -6.86 -0.67 -12.34
N LEU A 95 -6.36 0.15 -11.41
CA LEU A 95 -6.67 0.06 -9.98
C LEU A 95 -8.06 0.59 -9.65
N LYS A 96 -8.80 -0.14 -8.82
CA LYS A 96 -9.96 0.42 -8.13
C LYS A 96 -9.47 1.27 -6.97
N ILE A 97 -9.43 2.58 -7.19
CA ILE A 97 -9.05 3.57 -6.18
C ILE A 97 -10.31 4.03 -5.45
N PHE A 98 -10.30 3.91 -4.12
CA PHE A 98 -11.30 4.55 -3.27
C PHE A 98 -10.73 5.87 -2.74
N LYS A 99 -11.42 6.97 -3.08
CA LYS A 99 -11.12 8.32 -2.62
C LYS A 99 -12.36 8.91 -1.93
N PHE A 100 -12.24 9.28 -0.65
CA PHE A 100 -13.15 10.19 0.04
C PHE A 100 -12.39 11.08 1.04
#